data_AF-A0A2H8U1G1-F1
#
_entry.id   AF-A0A2H8U1G1-F1
#
_cell.length_a   1.000
_cell.length_b   1.000
_cell.length_c   1.000
_cell.angle_alpha   90.00
_cell.angle_beta   90.00
_cell.angle_gamma   90.00
#
_symmetry.space_group_name_H-M   'P 1'
#
loop_
_entity.id
_entity.type
_entity.pdbx_description
1 polymer ?
#
loop_
_entity_poly.entity_id
_entity_poly.type
_entity_poly.pdbx_seq_one_letter_code
_entity_poly.pdbx_strand_id
1 'polypeptide(L)'
;MFWYKSMQKYTMKGNNSIDQLTKDVDLELIPKVIEKVVLIKIDQMVTSQWDPLSSKQTKHICNIVKHILDMYPTIDPDSKLLMMLLNNLVDRIRDAVDYDVFIPISSRQVMNTGRMNVFFQRQFNMAVKLLGNILSWHRIIEDVVLIDLAINQILNRYLLTSIRTLQPLEAILKITMIARTLPTSWLSYGNTTPKELTPFLNQSKLVSMEIDKSHPQAKLALDKLNEVLRL
;
A
#
# COMPACT_ATOMS: atom_id res chain seq x y z
N MET A 1 -2.27 24.91 28.81
CA MET A 1 -0.92 24.37 29.07
C MET A 1 -0.62 23.28 28.04
N PHE A 2 0.49 23.36 27.32
CA PHE A 2 0.85 22.37 26.29
C PHE A 2 1.53 21.17 26.95
N TRP A 3 0.80 20.06 27.13
CA TRP A 3 1.29 18.86 27.84
C TRP A 3 2.64 18.35 27.31
N TYR A 4 2.85 18.41 25.99
CA TYR A 4 4.08 17.95 25.34
C TYR A 4 5.33 18.74 25.76
N LYS A 5 5.19 20.05 26.07
CA LYS A 5 6.30 20.87 26.57
C LYS A 5 6.70 20.48 27.99
N SER A 6 5.76 20.04 28.81
CA SER A 6 6.04 19.51 30.14
C SER A 6 6.74 18.15 30.06
N MET A 7 6.30 17.28 29.15
CA MET A 7 6.93 15.98 28.89
C MET A 7 8.37 16.12 28.40
N GLN A 8 8.66 17.06 27.50
CA GLN A 8 10.02 17.30 27.01
C GLN A 8 11.00 17.68 28.14
N LYS A 9 10.54 18.50 29.10
CA LYS A 9 11.33 18.87 30.28
C LYS A 9 11.51 17.70 31.24
N TYR A 10 10.53 16.80 31.29
CA TYR A 10 10.58 15.59 32.11
C TYR A 10 11.69 14.64 31.62
N THR A 11 11.77 14.38 30.32
CA THR A 11 12.78 13.48 29.71
C THR A 11 14.21 14.04 29.72
N MET A 12 14.40 15.32 30.04
CA MET A 12 15.73 15.96 30.11
C MET A 12 16.46 15.72 31.44
N LYS A 13 15.83 15.10 32.43
CA LYS A 13 16.48 14.69 33.68
C LYS A 13 17.16 13.34 33.46
N GLY A 14 18.47 13.34 33.24
CA GLY A 14 19.25 12.13 32.98
C GLY A 14 19.38 11.25 34.23
N ASN A 15 18.63 10.16 34.29
CA ASN A 15 18.97 9.01 35.13
C ASN A 15 19.90 8.10 34.33
N ASN A 16 21.15 7.99 34.75
CA ASN A 16 22.21 7.34 33.98
C ASN A 16 22.62 5.95 34.51
N SER A 17 21.94 5.42 35.53
CA SER A 17 22.22 4.07 36.06
C SER A 17 21.04 3.12 35.94
N ILE A 18 21.35 1.85 35.67
CA ILE A 18 20.37 0.76 35.48
C ILE A 18 19.51 0.55 36.74
N ASP A 19 20.11 0.69 37.93
CA ASP A 19 19.42 0.59 39.23
C ASP A 19 18.42 1.73 39.49
N GLN A 20 18.65 2.90 38.90
CA GLN A 20 17.71 4.02 38.97
C GLN A 20 16.54 3.81 38.00
N LEU A 21 16.82 3.34 36.79
CA LEU A 21 15.80 3.06 35.77
C LEU A 21 14.84 1.94 36.20
N THR A 22 15.36 0.88 36.83
CA THR A 22 14.51 -0.23 37.34
C THR A 22 13.59 0.17 38.49
N LYS A 23 13.89 1.29 39.17
CA LYS A 23 13.04 1.86 40.23
C LYS A 23 12.20 3.05 39.74
N ASP A 24 12.34 3.42 38.47
CA ASP A 24 11.64 4.55 37.90
C ASP A 24 10.19 4.17 37.60
N VAL A 25 9.27 4.73 38.39
CA VAL A 25 7.82 4.52 38.22
C VAL A 25 7.29 5.12 36.92
N ASP A 26 8.03 6.03 36.30
CA ASP A 26 7.65 6.77 35.10
C ASP A 26 8.34 6.23 33.83
N LEU A 27 9.00 5.08 33.90
CA LEU A 27 9.68 4.45 32.75
C LEU A 27 8.72 4.21 31.57
N GLU A 28 7.46 3.92 31.87
CA GLU A 28 6.40 3.71 30.87
C GLU A 28 5.62 4.98 30.50
N LEU A 29 5.96 6.13 31.07
CA LEU A 29 5.19 7.37 30.87
C LEU A 29 5.14 7.78 29.39
N ILE A 30 6.30 7.80 28.71
CA ILE A 30 6.36 8.17 27.29
C ILE A 30 5.63 7.15 26.42
N PRO A 31 5.90 5.83 26.50
CA PRO A 31 5.12 4.82 25.78
C PRO A 31 3.61 4.94 25.98
N LYS A 32 3.15 5.11 27.23
CA LYS A 32 1.72 5.24 27.53
C LYS A 32 1.11 6.51 26.93
N VAL A 33 1.87 7.60 26.84
CA VAL A 33 1.40 8.82 26.17
C VAL A 33 1.31 8.62 24.66
N ILE A 34 2.28 7.94 24.05
CA ILE A 34 2.22 7.60 22.63
C ILE A 34 1.00 6.72 22.34
N GLU A 35 0.81 5.68 23.14
CA GLU A 35 -0.30 4.74 22.96
C GLU A 35 -1.67 5.40 23.25
N LYS A 36 -1.82 6.09 24.39
CA LYS A 36 -3.14 6.58 24.85
C LYS A 36 -3.50 7.98 24.34
N VAL A 37 -2.58 8.71 23.74
CA VAL A 37 -2.84 10.06 23.23
C VAL A 37 -2.53 10.16 21.75
N VAL A 38 -1.32 9.75 21.35
CA VAL A 38 -0.88 9.91 19.96
C VAL A 38 -1.57 8.92 19.02
N LEU A 39 -1.64 7.63 19.36
CA LEU A 39 -2.38 6.65 18.52
C LEU A 39 -3.86 7.01 18.39
N ILE A 40 -4.51 7.40 19.48
CA ILE A 40 -5.92 7.85 19.44
C ILE A 40 -6.07 9.06 18.49
N LYS A 41 -5.12 9.99 18.53
CA LYS A 41 -5.17 11.14 17.62
C LYS A 41 -4.98 10.74 16.15
N ILE A 42 -4.06 9.81 15.88
CA ILE A 42 -3.85 9.27 14.53
C ILE A 42 -5.11 8.56 14.04
N ASP A 43 -5.72 7.74 14.89
CA ASP A 43 -6.98 7.03 14.60
C ASP A 43 -8.12 8.01 14.24
N GLN A 44 -8.26 9.10 14.99
CA GLN A 44 -9.20 10.17 14.63
C GLN A 44 -8.90 10.78 13.26
N MET A 45 -7.63 10.96 12.90
CA MET A 45 -7.26 11.50 11.58
C MET A 45 -7.57 10.50 10.46
N VAL A 46 -7.34 9.21 10.70
CA VAL A 46 -7.68 8.11 9.79
C VAL A 46 -9.18 8.05 9.53
N THR A 47 -9.98 8.10 10.58
CA THR A 47 -11.44 7.95 10.49
C THR A 47 -12.14 9.19 9.92
N SER A 48 -11.61 10.40 10.16
CA SER A 48 -12.31 11.63 9.79
C SER A 48 -11.76 12.38 8.57
N GLN A 49 -10.47 12.24 8.25
CA GLN A 49 -9.79 13.13 7.30
C GLN A 49 -8.95 12.42 6.25
N TRP A 50 -8.51 11.19 6.52
CA TRP A 50 -7.65 10.47 5.59
C TRP A 50 -8.42 10.04 4.33
N ASP A 51 -7.84 10.39 3.18
CA ASP A 51 -8.22 9.92 1.86
C ASP A 51 -7.25 8.80 1.40
N PRO A 52 -7.72 7.54 1.28
CA PRO A 52 -6.92 6.42 0.78
C PRO A 52 -6.36 6.63 -0.65
N LEU A 53 -6.96 7.50 -1.47
CA LEU A 53 -6.45 7.86 -2.79
C LEU A 53 -5.31 8.89 -2.75
N SER A 54 -5.05 9.51 -1.60
CA SER A 54 -3.99 10.50 -1.43
C SER A 54 -2.66 9.86 -1.02
N SER A 55 -1.77 9.62 -1.99
CA SER A 55 -0.46 9.01 -1.73
C SER A 55 0.40 9.79 -0.73
N LYS A 56 0.24 11.11 -0.67
CA LYS A 56 0.94 11.96 0.31
C LYS A 56 0.45 11.67 1.74
N GLN A 57 -0.87 11.65 1.94
CA GLN A 57 -1.44 11.38 3.26
C GLN A 57 -1.12 9.96 3.70
N THR A 58 -1.34 8.97 2.83
CA THR A 58 -1.04 7.55 3.10
C THR A 58 0.41 7.34 3.50
N LYS A 59 1.36 7.93 2.77
CA LYS A 59 2.79 7.84 3.12
C LYS A 59 3.09 8.46 4.48
N HIS A 60 2.51 9.61 4.82
CA HIS A 60 2.73 10.25 6.12
C HIS A 60 2.18 9.40 7.27
N ILE A 61 0.95 8.90 7.16
CA ILE A 61 0.34 8.08 8.22
C ILE A 61 1.12 6.78 8.36
N CYS A 62 1.42 6.09 7.25
CA CYS A 62 2.21 4.85 7.25
C CYS A 62 3.58 5.04 7.91
N ASN A 63 4.28 6.15 7.61
CA ASN A 63 5.57 6.45 8.24
C ASN A 63 5.46 6.73 9.73
N ILE A 64 4.43 7.46 10.18
CA ILE A 64 4.21 7.74 11.61
C ILE A 64 3.89 6.45 12.36
N VAL A 65 3.03 5.60 11.81
CA VAL A 65 2.67 4.31 12.42
C VAL A 65 3.90 3.40 12.48
N LYS A 66 4.67 3.26 11.40
CA LYS A 66 5.96 2.53 11.42
C LYS A 66 6.90 3.05 12.49
N HIS A 67 7.08 4.37 12.55
CA HIS A 67 7.95 4.98 13.55
C HIS A 67 7.50 4.68 14.98
N ILE A 68 6.19 4.69 15.24
CA ILE A 68 5.66 4.34 16.57
C ILE A 68 5.96 2.88 16.90
N LEU A 69 5.71 1.96 15.97
CA LEU A 69 5.97 0.52 16.16
C LEU A 69 7.46 0.22 16.35
N ASP A 70 8.34 0.92 15.62
CA ASP A 70 9.79 0.72 15.71
C ASP A 70 10.38 1.31 17.02
N MET A 71 9.89 2.47 17.46
CA MET A 71 10.45 3.19 18.62
C MET A 71 9.87 2.76 19.95
N TYR A 72 8.65 2.21 19.97
CA TYR A 72 7.93 1.86 21.19
C TYR A 72 7.50 0.38 21.15
N PRO A 73 8.45 -0.56 21.30
CA PRO A 73 8.14 -2.01 21.30
C PRO A 73 7.27 -2.45 22.48
N THR A 74 7.04 -1.55 23.45
CA THR A 74 6.09 -1.73 24.55
C THR A 74 4.63 -1.64 24.11
N ILE A 75 4.36 -1.14 22.90
CA ILE A 75 3.04 -1.24 22.28
C ILE A 75 2.89 -2.68 21.78
N ASP A 76 2.23 -3.49 22.61
CA ASP A 76 1.99 -4.89 22.36
C ASP A 76 1.13 -5.09 21.08
N PRO A 77 1.37 -6.13 20.27
CA PRO A 77 0.43 -6.56 19.23
C PRO A 77 -1.02 -6.70 19.71
N ASP A 78 -1.24 -7.05 20.98
CA ASP A 78 -2.56 -7.17 21.61
C ASP A 78 -3.10 -5.81 22.13
N SER A 79 -2.41 -4.69 21.88
CA SER A 79 -2.88 -3.36 22.24
C SER A 79 -4.21 -3.06 21.54
N LYS A 80 -5.27 -2.89 22.35
CA LYS A 80 -6.60 -2.54 21.85
C LYS A 80 -6.62 -1.25 21.03
N LEU A 81 -5.78 -0.28 21.38
CA LEU A 81 -5.71 1.00 20.68
C LEU A 81 -5.00 0.87 19.33
N LEU A 82 -3.94 0.06 19.26
CA LEU A 82 -3.30 -0.27 18.00
C LEU A 82 -4.24 -1.05 17.09
N MET A 83 -4.89 -2.09 17.61
CA MET A 83 -5.84 -2.91 16.85
C MET A 83 -7.04 -2.10 16.36
N MET A 84 -7.56 -1.18 17.16
CA MET A 84 -8.60 -0.23 16.74
C MET A 84 -8.14 0.63 15.57
N LEU A 85 -6.94 1.21 15.64
CA LEU A 85 -6.36 1.99 14.55
C LEU A 85 -6.20 1.16 13.26
N LEU A 86 -5.65 -0.05 13.37
CA LEU A 86 -5.44 -0.93 12.21
C LEU A 86 -6.76 -1.36 11.58
N ASN A 87 -7.77 -1.69 12.38
CA ASN A 87 -9.10 -2.03 11.87
C ASN A 87 -9.75 -0.83 11.16
N ASN A 88 -9.73 0.36 11.76
CA ASN A 88 -10.26 1.57 11.13
C ASN A 88 -9.52 1.92 9.83
N LEU A 89 -8.20 1.73 9.78
CA LEU A 89 -7.41 1.86 8.55
C LEU A 89 -7.89 0.90 7.46
N VAL A 90 -8.06 -0.39 7.80
CA VAL A 90 -8.51 -1.43 6.88
C VAL A 90 -9.93 -1.15 6.39
N ASP A 91 -10.84 -0.73 7.26
CA ASP A 91 -12.22 -0.41 6.90
C ASP A 91 -12.28 0.79 5.94
N ARG A 92 -11.50 1.84 6.21
CA ARG A 92 -11.40 3.00 5.30
C ARG A 92 -10.80 2.64 3.95
N ILE A 93 -9.83 1.72 3.91
CA ILE A 93 -9.30 1.19 2.64
C ILE A 93 -10.41 0.44 1.91
N ARG A 94 -11.14 -0.45 2.60
CA ARG A 94 -12.22 -1.24 2.01
C ARG A 94 -13.29 -0.34 1.40
N ASP A 95 -13.72 0.71 2.10
CA ASP A 95 -14.65 1.71 1.58
C ASP A 95 -14.13 2.31 0.25
N ALA A 96 -12.86 2.70 0.18
CA ALA A 96 -12.30 3.25 -1.05
C ALA A 96 -12.24 2.21 -2.19
N VAL A 97 -11.98 0.93 -1.87
CA VAL A 97 -12.01 -0.15 -2.87
C VAL A 97 -13.43 -0.36 -3.40
N ASP A 98 -14.43 -0.35 -2.52
CA ASP A 98 -15.82 -0.64 -2.88
C ASP A 98 -16.52 0.51 -3.60
N TYR A 99 -16.27 1.75 -3.16
CA TYR A 99 -17.04 2.92 -3.62
C TYR A 99 -16.28 3.83 -4.59
N ASP A 100 -14.94 3.88 -4.54
CA ASP A 100 -14.17 4.81 -5.36
C ASP A 100 -13.52 4.16 -6.59
N VAL A 101 -13.43 2.83 -6.66
CA VAL A 101 -12.83 2.13 -7.81
C VAL A 101 -13.87 1.74 -8.85
N PHE A 102 -13.75 2.35 -10.02
CA PHE A 102 -14.53 1.97 -11.19
C PHE A 102 -13.66 2.04 -12.44
N ILE A 103 -13.53 0.95 -13.19
CA ILE A 103 -12.89 0.95 -14.51
C ILE A 103 -13.93 0.48 -15.55
N PRO A 104 -14.29 1.33 -16.53
CA PRO A 104 -15.25 0.92 -17.55
C PRO A 104 -14.62 -0.16 -18.44
N ILE A 105 -15.28 -1.32 -18.49
CA ILE A 105 -14.99 -2.34 -19.51
C ILE A 105 -16.03 -2.14 -20.61
N SER A 106 -15.57 -1.83 -21.81
CA SER A 106 -16.44 -1.57 -22.96
C SER A 106 -15.88 -2.23 -24.21
N SER A 107 -16.69 -2.33 -25.27
CA SER A 107 -16.21 -2.89 -26.54
C SER A 107 -15.03 -2.06 -27.07
N ARG A 108 -14.10 -2.70 -27.80
CA ARG A 108 -12.93 -2.01 -28.38
C ARG A 108 -13.32 -0.80 -29.22
N GLN A 109 -14.44 -0.87 -29.93
CA GLN A 109 -14.97 0.23 -30.74
C GLN A 109 -15.27 1.47 -29.90
N VAL A 110 -15.89 1.29 -28.72
CA VAL A 110 -16.22 2.39 -27.80
C VAL A 110 -14.96 2.92 -27.11
N MET A 111 -14.03 2.04 -26.72
CA MET A 111 -12.76 2.43 -26.10
C MET A 111 -11.82 3.18 -27.04
N ASN A 112 -11.94 2.97 -28.35
CA ASN A 112 -11.17 3.69 -29.37
C ASN A 112 -11.68 5.12 -29.60
N THR A 113 -12.80 5.52 -28.99
CA THR A 113 -13.20 6.93 -28.97
C THR A 113 -12.29 7.71 -28.01
N GLY A 114 -11.80 8.88 -28.44
CA GLY A 114 -10.82 9.64 -27.66
C GLY A 114 -11.28 9.98 -26.24
N ARG A 115 -12.58 10.26 -26.04
CA ARG A 115 -13.14 10.59 -24.71
C ARG A 115 -13.16 9.38 -23.77
N MET A 116 -13.58 8.21 -24.26
CA MET A 116 -13.65 7.00 -23.44
C MET A 116 -12.25 6.46 -23.13
N ASN A 117 -11.31 6.57 -24.07
CA ASN A 117 -9.92 6.21 -23.81
C ASN A 117 -9.33 7.05 -22.66
N VAL A 118 -9.47 8.39 -22.71
CA VAL A 118 -8.97 9.28 -21.66
C VAL A 118 -9.59 8.96 -20.30
N PHE A 119 -10.90 8.69 -20.25
CA PHE A 119 -11.57 8.30 -19.03
C PHE A 119 -11.04 6.96 -18.49
N PHE A 120 -10.92 5.93 -19.34
CA PHE A 120 -10.31 4.65 -18.98
C PHE A 120 -8.89 4.84 -18.42
N GLN A 121 -8.02 5.63 -19.08
CA GLN A 121 -6.67 5.87 -18.60
C GLN A 121 -6.64 6.52 -17.21
N ARG A 122 -7.54 7.49 -16.97
CA ARG A 122 -7.69 8.13 -15.65
C ARG A 122 -8.11 7.13 -14.59
N GLN A 123 -9.15 6.35 -14.86
CA GLN A 123 -9.66 5.34 -13.94
C GLN A 123 -8.63 4.25 -13.64
N PHE A 124 -7.93 3.76 -14.68
CA PHE A 124 -6.86 2.79 -14.53
C PHE A 124 -5.72 3.33 -13.66
N ASN A 125 -5.24 4.54 -13.94
CA ASN A 125 -4.16 5.14 -13.16
C ASN A 125 -4.58 5.42 -11.71
N MET A 126 -5.85 5.77 -11.47
CA MET A 126 -6.39 5.93 -10.13
C MET A 126 -6.38 4.60 -9.36
N ALA A 127 -6.82 3.50 -9.99
CA ALA A 127 -6.78 2.17 -9.39
C ALA A 127 -5.35 1.69 -9.11
N VAL A 128 -4.39 1.93 -10.01
CA VAL A 128 -2.96 1.64 -9.75
C VAL A 128 -2.41 2.48 -8.60
N LYS A 129 -2.80 3.76 -8.50
CA LYS A 129 -2.41 4.61 -7.37
C LYS A 129 -2.97 4.08 -6.05
N LEU A 130 -4.25 3.69 -6.02
CA LEU A 130 -4.86 3.09 -4.83
C LEU A 130 -4.15 1.78 -4.46
N LEU A 131 -3.88 0.91 -5.44
CA LEU A 131 -3.12 -0.32 -5.25
C LEU A 131 -1.78 -0.05 -4.53
N GLY A 132 -0.98 0.90 -5.04
CA GLY A 132 0.28 1.28 -4.40
C GLY A 132 0.12 1.88 -3.01
N ASN A 133 -0.96 2.65 -2.77
CA ASN A 133 -1.27 3.19 -1.45
C ASN A 133 -1.62 2.08 -0.45
N ILE A 134 -2.42 1.08 -0.85
CA ILE A 134 -2.75 -0.08 0.00
C ILE A 134 -1.49 -0.88 0.30
N LEU A 135 -0.68 -1.18 -0.71
CA LEU A 135 0.55 -1.97 -0.54
C LEU A 135 1.65 -1.25 0.26
N SER A 136 1.54 0.08 0.45
CA SER A 136 2.46 0.81 1.34
C SER A 136 2.35 0.38 2.81
N TRP A 137 1.22 -0.24 3.18
CA TRP A 137 0.96 -0.81 4.50
C TRP A 137 1.53 -2.23 4.70
N HIS A 138 2.21 -2.79 3.69
CA HIS A 138 2.95 -4.05 3.82
C HIS A 138 3.96 -3.94 4.98
N ARG A 139 4.03 -5.01 5.78
CA ARG A 139 4.74 -5.11 7.08
C ARG A 139 4.12 -4.35 8.25
N ILE A 140 2.94 -3.75 8.08
CA ILE A 140 2.15 -3.18 9.19
C ILE A 140 0.84 -3.95 9.32
N ILE A 141 0.12 -4.07 8.20
CA ILE A 141 -1.11 -4.86 8.09
C ILE A 141 -0.74 -6.27 7.64
N GLU A 142 -1.46 -7.28 8.14
CA GLU A 142 -1.25 -8.67 7.77
C GLU A 142 -1.40 -8.89 6.26
N ASP A 143 -0.51 -9.72 5.71
CA ASP A 143 -0.46 -10.02 4.27
C ASP A 143 -1.79 -10.60 3.77
N VAL A 144 -2.50 -11.42 4.56
CA VAL A 144 -3.80 -11.98 4.17
C VAL A 144 -4.81 -10.87 3.83
N VAL A 145 -4.88 -9.83 4.66
CA VAL A 145 -5.79 -8.69 4.47
C VAL A 145 -5.36 -7.84 3.28
N LEU A 146 -4.05 -7.57 3.15
CA LEU A 146 -3.50 -6.81 2.03
C LEU A 146 -3.67 -7.53 0.70
N ILE A 147 -3.45 -8.83 0.66
CA ILE A 147 -3.64 -9.66 -0.53
C ILE A 147 -5.11 -9.59 -0.97
N ASP A 148 -6.05 -9.69 -0.04
CA ASP A 148 -7.47 -9.57 -0.40
C ASP A 148 -7.79 -8.18 -1.00
N LEU A 149 -7.49 -7.10 -0.27
CA LEU A 149 -7.83 -5.74 -0.70
C LEU A 149 -7.07 -5.31 -1.97
N ALA A 150 -5.76 -5.54 -2.02
CA ALA A 150 -4.90 -5.09 -3.11
C ALA A 150 -4.95 -6.04 -4.31
N ILE A 151 -4.76 -7.34 -4.08
CA ILE A 151 -4.57 -8.30 -5.15
C ILE A 151 -5.91 -8.83 -5.66
N ASN A 152 -6.79 -9.31 -4.79
CA ASN A 152 -8.08 -9.84 -5.25
C ASN A 152 -9.00 -8.72 -5.73
N GLN A 153 -9.22 -7.72 -4.88
CA GLN A 153 -10.28 -6.74 -5.12
C GLN A 153 -9.89 -5.60 -6.07
N ILE A 154 -8.60 -5.25 -6.20
CA ILE A 154 -8.15 -4.25 -7.19
C ILE A 154 -7.48 -4.90 -8.39
N LEU A 155 -6.37 -5.63 -8.18
CA LEU A 155 -5.56 -6.13 -9.28
C LEU A 155 -6.33 -7.15 -10.12
N ASN A 156 -6.80 -8.24 -9.52
CA ASN A 156 -7.45 -9.32 -10.24
C ASN A 156 -8.83 -8.92 -10.77
N ARG A 157 -9.63 -8.23 -9.96
CA ARG A 157 -10.99 -7.81 -10.33
C ARG A 157 -10.99 -6.77 -11.45
N TYR A 158 -10.22 -5.69 -11.33
CA TYR A 158 -10.32 -4.53 -12.23
C TYR A 158 -9.14 -4.40 -13.19
N LEU A 159 -7.90 -4.36 -12.69
CA LEU A 159 -6.72 -4.02 -13.48
C LEU A 159 -6.35 -5.14 -14.47
N LEU A 160 -6.35 -6.39 -14.03
CA LEU A 160 -6.02 -7.56 -14.84
C LEU A 160 -7.05 -7.78 -15.94
N THR A 161 -8.34 -7.63 -15.61
CA THR A 161 -9.45 -7.69 -16.57
C THR A 161 -9.27 -6.64 -17.66
N SER A 162 -8.86 -5.42 -17.28
CA SER A 162 -8.57 -4.34 -18.23
C SER A 162 -7.38 -4.68 -19.14
N ILE A 163 -6.27 -5.17 -18.57
CA ILE A 163 -5.05 -5.53 -19.32
C ILE A 163 -5.34 -6.52 -20.44
N ARG A 164 -6.19 -7.53 -20.20
CA ARG A 164 -6.57 -8.54 -21.18
C ARG A 164 -7.27 -7.99 -22.42
N THR A 165 -7.77 -6.75 -22.37
CA THR A 165 -8.45 -6.11 -23.50
C THR A 165 -7.54 -5.22 -24.35
N LEU A 166 -6.33 -4.93 -23.86
CA LEU A 166 -5.38 -4.01 -24.48
C LEU A 166 -4.53 -4.69 -25.56
N GLN A 167 -3.91 -3.87 -26.42
CA GLN A 167 -2.89 -4.34 -27.35
C GLN A 167 -1.60 -4.71 -26.59
N PRO A 168 -0.76 -5.64 -27.12
CA PRO A 168 0.39 -6.15 -26.38
C PRO A 168 1.34 -5.07 -25.83
N LEU A 169 1.68 -4.06 -26.63
CA LEU A 169 2.54 -2.95 -26.19
C LEU A 169 1.93 -2.16 -25.03
N GLU A 170 0.65 -1.79 -25.12
CA GLU A 170 -0.05 -1.06 -24.07
C GLU A 170 -0.18 -1.91 -22.80
N ALA A 171 -0.48 -3.19 -22.94
CA ALA A 171 -0.55 -4.14 -21.85
C ALA A 171 0.79 -4.23 -21.10
N ILE A 172 1.93 -4.35 -21.78
CA ILE A 172 3.25 -4.37 -21.14
C ILE A 172 3.52 -3.11 -20.33
N LEU A 173 3.19 -1.94 -20.87
CA LEU A 173 3.38 -0.67 -20.15
C LEU A 173 2.54 -0.63 -18.87
N LYS A 174 1.27 -1.06 -18.94
CA LYS A 174 0.39 -1.13 -17.77
C LYS A 174 0.81 -2.19 -16.76
N ILE A 175 1.23 -3.37 -17.21
CA ILE A 175 1.77 -4.43 -16.34
C ILE A 175 3.02 -3.91 -15.62
N THR A 176 3.94 -3.26 -16.33
CA THR A 176 5.14 -2.66 -15.73
C THR A 176 4.78 -1.62 -14.67
N MET A 177 3.76 -0.78 -14.91
CA MET A 177 3.27 0.19 -13.93
C MET A 177 2.76 -0.50 -12.66
N ILE A 178 1.97 -1.56 -12.80
CA ILE A 178 1.46 -2.34 -11.66
C ILE A 178 2.59 -3.03 -10.91
N ALA A 179 3.49 -3.69 -11.64
CA ALA A 179 4.58 -4.48 -11.05
C ALA A 179 5.47 -3.62 -10.14
N ARG A 180 5.67 -2.34 -10.48
CA ARG A 180 6.42 -1.36 -9.65
C ARG A 180 5.74 -1.01 -8.33
N THR A 181 4.44 -1.28 -8.18
CA THR A 181 3.71 -1.06 -6.93
C THR A 181 3.78 -2.26 -5.99
N LEU A 182 4.14 -3.45 -6.50
CA LEU A 182 4.15 -4.69 -5.72
C LEU A 182 5.37 -4.75 -4.78
N PRO A 183 5.23 -5.28 -3.56
CA PRO A 183 6.35 -5.57 -2.68
C PRO A 183 7.37 -6.48 -3.37
N THR A 184 8.65 -6.13 -3.32
CA THR A 184 9.71 -6.92 -3.96
C THR A 184 9.85 -8.33 -3.35
N SER A 185 9.46 -8.50 -2.09
CA SER A 185 9.38 -9.80 -1.42
C SER A 185 8.34 -10.75 -2.03
N TRP A 186 7.28 -10.20 -2.63
CA TRP A 186 6.25 -10.99 -3.31
C TRP A 186 6.65 -11.35 -4.75
N LEU A 187 7.66 -10.67 -5.32
CA LEU A 187 8.17 -10.90 -6.68
C LEU A 187 9.47 -11.72 -6.71
N SER A 188 10.02 -12.09 -5.55
CA SER A 188 11.28 -12.86 -5.48
C SER A 188 11.03 -14.35 -5.72
N TYR A 189 11.96 -15.01 -6.41
CA TYR A 189 11.91 -16.46 -6.67
C TYR A 189 11.86 -17.25 -5.35
N GLY A 190 10.73 -17.91 -5.05
CA GLY A 190 10.56 -18.74 -3.85
C GLY A 190 9.10 -18.89 -3.38
N ASN A 191 8.93 -19.35 -2.12
CA ASN A 191 7.62 -19.63 -1.51
C ASN A 191 6.85 -18.39 -0.99
N THR A 192 7.39 -17.18 -1.12
CA THR A 192 6.81 -15.96 -0.56
C THR A 192 5.89 -15.21 -1.51
N THR A 193 5.74 -15.66 -2.75
CA THR A 193 4.81 -15.07 -3.72
C THR A 193 3.37 -15.49 -3.40
N PRO A 194 2.45 -14.54 -3.13
CA PRO A 194 1.03 -14.83 -2.99
C PRO A 194 0.49 -15.59 -4.21
N LYS A 195 -0.30 -16.64 -3.97
CA LYS A 195 -0.88 -17.46 -5.05
C LYS A 195 -1.81 -16.63 -5.94
N GLU A 196 -2.45 -15.64 -5.34
CA GLU A 196 -3.37 -14.66 -5.93
C GLU A 196 -2.68 -13.78 -6.98
N LEU A 197 -1.34 -13.65 -6.98
CA LEU A 197 -0.58 -12.95 -8.03
C LEU A 197 -0.37 -13.81 -9.29
N THR A 198 -0.59 -15.12 -9.22
CA THR A 198 -0.35 -16.04 -10.33
C THR A 198 -1.07 -15.65 -11.62
N PRO A 199 -2.36 -15.25 -11.62
CA PRO A 199 -3.05 -14.78 -12.82
C PRO A 199 -2.37 -13.58 -13.48
N PHE A 200 -1.87 -12.64 -12.68
CA PHE A 200 -1.15 -11.47 -13.17
C PHE A 200 0.22 -11.84 -13.78
N LEU A 201 0.99 -12.69 -13.09
CA LEU A 201 2.29 -13.15 -13.59
C LEU A 201 2.15 -13.96 -14.89
N ASN A 202 1.12 -14.82 -14.98
CA ASN A 202 0.84 -15.57 -16.20
C ASN A 202 0.43 -14.65 -17.34
N GLN A 203 -0.43 -13.65 -17.09
CA GLN A 203 -0.78 -12.66 -18.10
C GLN A 203 0.46 -11.88 -18.57
N SER A 204 1.37 -11.52 -17.66
CA SER A 204 2.62 -10.88 -18.02
C SER A 204 3.46 -11.72 -18.96
N LYS A 205 3.61 -13.02 -18.68
CA LYS A 205 4.36 -13.94 -19.55
C LYS A 205 3.71 -14.09 -20.93
N LEU A 206 2.38 -14.21 -20.99
CA LEU A 206 1.63 -14.31 -22.24
C LEU A 206 1.85 -13.09 -23.13
N VAL A 207 1.66 -11.89 -22.60
CA VAL A 207 1.83 -10.64 -23.38
C VAL A 207 3.29 -10.48 -23.85
N SER A 208 4.27 -10.87 -23.02
CA SER A 208 5.70 -10.86 -23.41
C SER A 208 6.02 -11.83 -24.56
N MET A 209 5.22 -12.88 -24.75
CA MET A 209 5.36 -13.81 -25.88
C MET A 209 4.66 -13.30 -27.14
N GLU A 210 3.54 -12.58 -26.98
CA GLU A 210 2.75 -12.04 -28.11
C GLU A 210 3.36 -10.79 -28.75
N ILE A 211 4.18 -10.05 -28.02
CA ILE A 211 4.70 -8.77 -28.52
C ILE A 211 5.74 -8.95 -29.64
N ASP A 212 5.61 -8.16 -30.70
CA ASP A 212 6.58 -8.11 -31.79
C ASP A 212 7.90 -7.44 -31.35
N LYS A 213 8.91 -8.27 -31.10
CA LYS A 213 10.23 -7.85 -30.62
C LYS A 213 11.08 -7.14 -31.68
N SER A 214 10.64 -7.11 -32.94
CA SER A 214 11.35 -6.40 -34.01
C SER A 214 11.23 -4.87 -33.87
N HIS A 215 10.15 -4.39 -33.23
CA HIS A 215 9.94 -2.97 -32.97
C HIS A 215 10.78 -2.48 -31.76
N PRO A 216 11.61 -1.42 -31.91
CA PRO A 216 12.45 -0.91 -30.83
C PRO A 216 11.70 -0.53 -29.54
N GLN A 217 10.49 0.02 -29.68
CA GLN A 217 9.65 0.40 -28.54
C GLN A 217 9.15 -0.81 -27.75
N ALA A 218 8.78 -1.89 -28.45
CA ALA A 218 8.37 -3.15 -27.84
C ALA A 218 9.53 -3.79 -27.07
N LYS A 219 10.73 -3.79 -27.66
CA LYS A 219 11.94 -4.28 -26.99
C LYS A 219 12.24 -3.51 -25.71
N LEU A 220 12.26 -2.17 -25.76
CA LEU A 220 12.48 -1.32 -24.58
C LEU A 220 11.42 -1.54 -23.48
N ALA A 221 10.16 -1.73 -23.86
CA ALA A 221 9.08 -2.00 -22.92
C ALA A 221 9.26 -3.37 -22.23
N LEU A 222 9.67 -4.39 -23.00
CA LEU A 222 9.95 -5.73 -22.49
C LEU A 222 11.16 -5.75 -21.54
N ASP A 223 12.23 -5.02 -21.88
CA ASP A 223 13.42 -4.92 -21.03
C ASP A 223 13.07 -4.33 -19.65
N LYS A 224 12.25 -3.27 -19.62
CA LYS A 224 11.74 -2.68 -18.37
C LYS A 224 10.85 -3.61 -17.57
N LEU A 225 10.05 -4.44 -18.26
CA LEU A 225 9.18 -5.42 -17.60
C LEU A 225 10.02 -6.51 -16.93
N ASN A 226 11.02 -7.03 -17.64
CA ASN A 226 11.93 -8.06 -17.12
C ASN A 226 12.77 -7.53 -15.96
N GLU A 227 13.19 -6.27 -15.99
CA GLU A 227 13.87 -5.62 -14.86
C GLU A 227 13.02 -5.65 -13.57
N VAL A 228 11.73 -5.36 -13.69
CA VAL A 228 10.83 -5.25 -12.52
C VAL A 228 10.39 -6.61 -12.02
N LEU A 229 9.98 -7.50 -12.92
CA LEU A 229 9.46 -8.83 -12.55
C LEU A 229 10.55 -9.90 -12.42
N ARG A 230 11.80 -9.56 -12.77
CA ARG A 230 12.93 -10.49 -12.81
C ARG A 230 12.62 -11.77 -13.61
N LEU A 231 11.81 -11.62 -14.67
CA LEU A 231 11.42 -12.69 -15.59
C LEU A 231 12.58 -13.12 -16.49
#